data_AF-A0A5M3X0E7-F1
#
_entry.id   AF-A0A5M3X0E7-F1
#
_cell.length_a   1.000
_cell.length_b   1.000
_cell.length_c   1.000
_cell.angle_alpha   90.00
_cell.angle_beta   90.00
_cell.angle_gamma   90.00
#
_symmetry.space_group_name_H-M   'P 1'
#
loop_
_entity.id
_entity.type
_entity.pdbx_description
1 polymer ?
#
loop_
_entity_poly.entity_id
_entity_poly.type
_entity_poly.pdbx_seq_one_letter_code
_entity_poly.pdbx_strand_id
1 'polypeptide(L)'
;MLLDAWEYADPLAPTATWDPANPYAARTFEPAGRIDYIHVGPPDPSGLGRVVSVRRAGDAPIKGVWPSDHAAVVADLACDDHSATGDGVEG
;
A
#
# COMPACT_ATOMS: atom_id res chain seq x y z
N MET A 1 9.01 -13.97 11.28
CA MET A 1 8.59 -14.10 9.85
C MET A 1 7.93 -12.78 9.48
N LEU A 2 8.23 -12.24 8.29
CA LEU A 2 7.51 -11.08 7.77
C LEU A 2 6.38 -11.57 6.86
N LEU A 3 5.28 -10.82 6.84
CA LEU A 3 4.09 -11.05 6.02
C LEU A 3 4.11 -10.07 4.85
N ASP A 4 3.72 -10.52 3.66
CA ASP A 4 3.48 -9.62 2.53
C ASP A 4 2.14 -8.91 2.75
N ALA A 5 2.17 -7.57 2.87
CA ALA A 5 0.96 -6.79 3.11
C ALA A 5 -0.10 -7.01 2.00
N TRP A 6 0.33 -7.32 0.77
CA TRP A 6 -0.59 -7.54 -0.35
C TRP A 6 -1.51 -8.75 -0.16
N GLU A 7 -1.19 -9.69 0.73
CA GLU A 7 -2.08 -10.80 1.09
C GLU A 7 -3.40 -10.32 1.74
N TYR A 8 -3.45 -9.08 2.20
CA TYR A 8 -4.63 -8.44 2.81
C TYR A 8 -5.40 -7.53 1.85
N ALA A 9 -4.99 -7.43 0.58
CA ALA A 9 -5.73 -6.68 -0.44
C ALA A 9 -7.04 -7.39 -0.81
N ASP A 10 -7.97 -6.67 -1.45
CA ASP A 10 -9.11 -7.30 -2.13
C ASP A 10 -8.57 -8.34 -3.13
N PRO A 11 -8.98 -9.62 -3.08
CA PRO A 11 -8.51 -10.65 -4.01
C PRO A 11 -8.79 -10.34 -5.49
N LEU A 12 -9.72 -9.43 -5.78
CA LEU A 12 -10.05 -8.98 -7.13
C LEU A 12 -9.28 -7.71 -7.54
N ALA A 13 -8.53 -7.08 -6.63
CA ALA A 13 -7.75 -5.89 -6.97
C ALA A 13 -6.60 -6.23 -7.92
N PRO A 14 -6.32 -5.40 -8.95
CA PRO A 14 -5.16 -5.60 -9.79
C PRO A 14 -3.88 -5.51 -8.95
N THR A 15 -3.02 -6.52 -9.10
CA THR A 15 -1.85 -6.71 -8.22
C THR A 15 -0.54 -6.19 -8.81
N ALA A 16 -0.48 -6.01 -10.13
CA ALA A 16 0.72 -5.54 -10.82
C ALA A 16 1.03 -4.10 -10.39
N THR A 17 2.22 -3.88 -9.82
CA THR A 17 2.74 -2.54 -9.51
C THR A 17 3.51 -1.97 -10.69
N TRP A 18 3.84 -2.81 -11.67
CA TRP A 18 4.46 -2.44 -12.93
C TRP A 18 3.66 -3.09 -14.07
N ASP A 19 3.17 -2.30 -15.01
CA ASP A 19 2.25 -2.76 -16.06
C ASP A 19 2.49 -2.01 -17.39
N PRO A 20 2.70 -2.71 -18.52
CA PRO A 20 2.83 -2.11 -19.86
C PRO A 20 1.64 -1.28 -20.34
N ALA A 21 0.49 -1.30 -19.65
CA ALA A 21 -0.57 -0.31 -19.86
C ALA A 21 -0.09 1.13 -19.60
N ASN A 22 0.96 1.31 -18.77
CA ASN A 22 1.70 2.56 -18.60
C ASN A 22 2.79 2.71 -19.69
N PRO A 23 2.77 3.76 -20.52
CA PRO A 23 3.76 3.96 -21.59
C PRO A 23 5.21 4.14 -21.13
N TYR A 24 5.44 4.43 -19.84
CA TYR A 24 6.79 4.51 -19.28
C TYR A 24 7.35 3.10 -19.01
N ALA A 25 6.52 2.20 -18.49
CA ALA A 25 6.82 0.78 -18.29
C ALA A 25 6.92 0.02 -19.62
N ALA A 26 6.03 0.27 -20.58
CA ALA A 26 5.97 -0.43 -21.87
C ALA A 26 7.29 -0.45 -22.67
N ARG A 27 8.24 0.44 -22.35
CA ARG A 27 9.55 0.57 -23.02
C ARG A 27 10.49 -0.61 -22.77
N THR A 28 10.25 -1.42 -21.73
CA THR A 28 11.09 -2.58 -21.42
C THR A 28 10.66 -3.84 -22.17
N PHE A 29 9.44 -3.85 -22.73
CA PHE A 29 8.82 -5.03 -23.37
C PHE A 29 8.65 -6.24 -22.45
N GLU A 30 8.65 -6.03 -21.13
CA GLU A 30 8.42 -7.08 -20.13
C GLU A 30 6.92 -7.26 -19.84
N PRO A 31 6.48 -8.44 -19.36
CA PRO A 31 5.11 -8.65 -18.92
C PRO A 31 4.81 -7.89 -17.61
N ALA A 32 3.53 -7.60 -17.35
CA ALA A 32 3.11 -6.98 -16.09
C ALA A 32 3.57 -7.81 -14.87
N GLY A 33 4.01 -7.12 -13.81
CA GLY A 33 4.60 -7.74 -12.63
C GLY A 33 4.24 -7.01 -11.35
N ARG A 34 4.16 -7.76 -10.25
CA ARG A 34 4.17 -7.21 -8.89
C ARG A 34 5.60 -7.23 -8.41
N ILE A 35 6.27 -6.08 -8.45
CA ILE A 35 7.70 -5.97 -8.16
C ILE A 35 8.01 -5.03 -6.99
N ASP A 36 6.99 -4.33 -6.48
CA ASP A 36 7.06 -3.48 -5.30
C ASP A 36 6.28 -4.14 -4.16
N TYR A 37 6.89 -4.20 -2.97
CA TYR A 37 6.38 -4.96 -1.83
C TYR A 37 6.52 -4.18 -0.53
N ILE A 38 5.56 -4.37 0.37
CA ILE A 38 5.66 -3.98 1.77
C ILE A 38 5.60 -5.26 2.59
N HIS A 39 6.66 -5.54 3.35
CA HIS A 39 6.70 -6.65 4.28
C HIS A 39 6.55 -6.13 5.72
N VAL A 40 5.61 -6.68 6.48
CA VAL A 40 5.31 -6.26 7.87
C VAL A 40 5.54 -7.41 8.86
N GLY A 41 5.89 -7.06 10.10
CA GLY A 41 5.85 -8.03 11.19
C GLY A 41 4.41 -8.45 11.51
N PRO A 42 4.20 -9.57 12.23
CA PRO A 42 2.88 -9.89 12.75
C PRO A 42 2.40 -8.78 13.69
N PRO A 43 1.08 -8.52 13.76
CA PRO A 43 0.56 -7.59 14.75
C PRO A 43 0.84 -8.10 16.16
N ASP A 44 0.93 -7.18 17.11
CA ASP A 44 1.04 -7.55 18.52
C ASP A 44 -0.32 -8.06 19.07
N PRO A 45 -0.38 -8.53 20.33
CA PRO A 45 -1.63 -9.00 20.92
C PRO A 45 -2.74 -7.94 21.03
N SER A 46 -2.41 -6.64 20.98
CA SER A 46 -3.38 -5.54 20.99
C SER A 46 -3.92 -5.23 19.58
N GLY A 47 -3.28 -5.75 18.54
CA GLY A 47 -3.61 -5.49 17.14
C GLY A 47 -2.83 -4.32 16.54
N LEU A 48 -1.90 -3.71 17.27
CA LEU A 48 -0.99 -2.69 16.75
C LEU A 48 -0.17 -3.26 15.58
N GLY A 49 -0.09 -2.49 14.49
CA GLY A 49 0.61 -2.90 13.27
C GLY A 49 -0.17 -3.88 12.38
N ARG A 50 -1.41 -4.24 12.73
CA ARG A 50 -2.27 -5.06 11.87
C ARG A 50 -2.56 -4.32 10.56
N VAL A 51 -2.43 -5.02 9.42
CA VAL A 51 -2.84 -4.49 8.12
C VAL A 51 -4.36 -4.30 8.07
N VAL A 52 -4.80 -3.09 7.76
CA VAL A 52 -6.22 -2.69 7.68
C VAL A 52 -6.72 -2.73 6.24
N SER A 53 -5.93 -2.16 5.33
CA SER A 53 -6.23 -2.12 3.89
C SER A 53 -4.94 -2.01 3.10
N VAL A 54 -4.94 -2.58 1.90
CA VAL A 54 -3.85 -2.45 0.94
C VAL A 54 -4.43 -2.16 -0.44
N ARG A 55 -3.82 -1.22 -1.15
CA ARG A 55 -4.21 -0.83 -2.51
C ARG A 55 -3.02 -0.32 -3.31
N ARG A 56 -3.19 -0.22 -4.63
CA ARG A 56 -2.28 0.56 -5.47
C ARG A 56 -2.66 2.04 -5.44
N ALA A 57 -1.70 2.90 -5.75
CA ALA A 57 -1.91 4.32 -6.00
C ALA A 57 -1.08 4.78 -7.19
N GLY A 58 -1.55 5.82 -7.91
CA GLY A 58 -0.86 6.30 -9.12
C GLY A 58 -0.88 5.28 -10.27
N ASP A 59 -1.87 4.38 -10.28
CA ASP A 59 -2.05 3.29 -11.23
C ASP A 59 -2.88 3.66 -12.47
N ALA A 60 -3.08 4.97 -12.68
CA ALA A 60 -3.74 5.53 -13.85
C ALA A 60 -3.18 6.93 -14.18
N PRO A 61 -3.26 7.39 -15.43
CA PRO A 61 -2.80 8.71 -15.81
C PRO A 61 -3.80 9.79 -15.38
N ILE A 62 -3.28 10.95 -14.98
CA ILE A 62 -4.06 12.16 -14.78
C ILE A 62 -3.66 13.15 -15.87
N LYS A 63 -4.61 13.52 -16.73
CA LYS A 63 -4.36 14.40 -17.91
C LYS A 63 -3.21 13.88 -18.79
N GLY A 64 -3.14 12.57 -18.97
CA GLY A 64 -2.13 11.91 -19.81
C GLY A 64 -0.75 11.73 -19.14
N VAL A 65 -0.58 12.19 -17.90
CA VAL A 65 0.68 12.06 -17.16
C VAL A 65 0.54 10.97 -16.11
N TRP A 66 1.47 10.01 -16.14
CA TRP A 66 1.63 9.02 -15.08
C TRP A 66 2.60 9.57 -14.02
N PRO A 67 2.37 9.34 -12.71
CA PRO A 67 3.30 9.80 -11.67
C PRO A 67 4.68 9.14 -11.73
N SER A 68 4.73 7.89 -12.18
CA SER A 68 5.94 7.05 -12.29
C SER A 68 5.66 5.93 -13.32
N ASP A 69 6.68 5.18 -13.75
CA ASP A 69 6.52 3.90 -14.46
C ASP A 69 5.98 2.78 -13.54
N HIS A 70 6.04 2.99 -12.22
CA HIS A 70 5.44 2.13 -11.20
C HIS A 70 4.17 2.74 -10.59
N ALA A 71 3.22 1.89 -10.22
CA ALA A 71 2.18 2.19 -9.25
C ALA A 71 2.73 1.96 -7.82
N ALA A 72 2.41 2.85 -6.89
CA ALA A 72 2.79 2.70 -5.49
C ALA A 72 1.94 1.63 -4.80
N VAL A 73 2.54 0.94 -3.82
CA VAL A 73 1.81 0.11 -2.85
C VAL A 73 1.52 0.95 -1.62
N VAL A 74 0.27 1.01 -1.19
CA VAL A 74 -0.16 1.70 0.03
C VAL A 74 -0.76 0.68 0.97
N ALA A 75 -0.23 0.60 2.19
CA ALA A 75 -0.75 -0.23 3.26
C ALA A 75 -1.11 0.64 4.47
N ASP A 76 -2.36 0.58 4.89
CA ASP A 76 -2.82 1.23 6.12
C ASP A 76 -2.66 0.22 7.26
N LEU A 77 -2.03 0.66 8.35
CA LEU A 77 -1.80 -0.16 9.54
C LEU A 77 -2.61 0.39 10.72
N ALA A 78 -3.14 -0.50 11.54
CA ALA A 78 -3.75 -0.12 12.80
C ALA A 78 -2.67 0.50 13.71
N CYS A 79 -2.94 1.70 14.21
CA CYS A 79 -2.17 2.36 15.26
C CYS A 79 -3.01 2.43 16.53
N ASP A 80 -2.34 2.59 17.67
CA ASP A 80 -3.03 2.96 18.90
C ASP A 80 -3.64 4.36 18.73
N ASP A 81 -4.83 4.57 19.28
CA ASP A 81 -5.37 5.93 19.44
C ASP A 81 -4.46 6.71 20.41
N HIS A 82 -3.51 7.48 19.87
CA HIS A 82 -2.74 8.45 20.65
C HIS A 82 -3.55 9.71 21.02
N SER A 83 -4.87 9.70 20.81
CA SER A 83 -5.77 10.81 21.10
C SER A 83 -6.79 10.45 22.18
N ALA A 84 -6.36 10.36 23.45
CA ALA A 84 -7.24 10.53 24.62
C ALA A 84 -6.50 10.74 25.97
N THR A 85 -5.32 11.36 26.02
CA THR A 85 -4.75 11.87 27.28
C THR A 85 -4.19 13.28 27.09
N GLY A 86 -5.11 14.22 26.86
CA GLY A 86 -4.81 15.63 26.73
C GLY A 86 -6.03 16.46 27.08
N ASP A 87 -6.52 16.33 28.31
CA ASP A 87 -7.20 17.42 29.02
C ASP A 87 -7.33 17.05 30.51
N GLY A 88 -6.27 17.40 31.23
CA GLY A 88 -6.29 17.54 32.68
C GLY A 88 -5.96 18.99 33.01
N VAL A 89 -6.91 19.90 32.83
CA VAL A 89 -6.90 21.19 33.53
C VAL A 89 -7.74 21.00 34.79
N GLU A 90 -7.06 20.77 35.91
CA GLU A 90 -7.68 20.90 37.23
C GLU A 90 -7.55 22.34 37.73
N GLY A 91 -8.70 22.91 38.12
CA GLY A 91 -8.88 23.74 39.32
C GLY A 91 -8.18 25.08 39.44
#